data_AF-A0A975CE65-F1
#
_entry.id   AF-A0A975CE65-F1
#
_cell.length_a   1.000
_cell.length_b   1.000
_cell.length_c   1.000
_cell.angle_alpha   90.00
_cell.angle_beta   90.00
_cell.angle_gamma   90.00
#
_symmetry.space_group_name_H-M   'P 1'
#
loop_
_entity.id
_entity.type
_entity.pdbx_description
1 polymer ?
#
loop_
_entity_poly.entity_id
_entity_poly.type
_entity_poly.pdbx_seq_one_letter_code
_entity_poly.pdbx_strand_id
1 'polypeptide(L)'
;MNAAAPLSEQVLDYISHIESAEYWKSILKNYSTDDILSAVLFQLRTGSAEDVSMAAGFIRDLILVAPRLCGGISTLHFRTPTLVAELERLVTSSSWSKRGSAIYTLGKIGASESAAHLRRVRAETQHTDPLMLTRLASEIRWLTCEDEIEWYIANTLTSTCFLTRLAGLEVLNGIRLDPDHERWPLKRDGYAMLLSDPDARVRLNSAFLHEEMQFEATLPWMATRADKRHQRKQLELRRPLSLHDMEIRFNHHLRIDGGDSDTYTVEQLSAFIAASGFV
;
A
#
# COMPACT_ATOMS: atom_id res chain seq x y z
N MET A 1 -19.54 -14.77 35.09
CA MET A 1 -19.85 -15.09 33.68
C MET A 1 -19.95 -13.76 32.96
N ASN A 2 -18.90 -13.35 32.23
CA ASN A 2 -18.99 -12.17 31.38
C ASN A 2 -19.84 -12.54 30.17
N ALA A 3 -20.91 -11.78 29.91
CA ALA A 3 -21.67 -11.91 28.68
C ALA A 3 -20.70 -11.72 27.51
N ALA A 4 -20.64 -12.67 26.58
CA ALA A 4 -19.84 -12.51 25.38
C ALA A 4 -20.37 -11.30 24.62
N ALA A 5 -19.51 -10.30 24.38
CA ALA A 5 -19.83 -9.19 23.48
C ALA A 5 -20.30 -9.76 22.13
N PRO A 6 -21.29 -9.13 21.45
CA PRO A 6 -21.66 -9.53 20.09
C PRO A 6 -20.41 -9.70 19.23
N LEU A 7 -20.33 -10.75 18.40
CA LEU A 7 -19.15 -11.06 17.60
C LEU A 7 -18.64 -9.84 16.80
N SER A 8 -19.56 -8.99 16.34
CA SER A 8 -19.24 -7.72 15.70
C SER A 8 -18.38 -6.78 16.57
N GLU A 9 -18.64 -6.66 17.87
CA GLU A 9 -17.80 -5.85 18.77
C GLU A 9 -16.44 -6.49 18.96
N GLN A 10 -16.37 -7.83 19.06
CA GLN A 10 -15.10 -8.54 19.16
C GLN A 10 -14.23 -8.38 17.90
N VAL A 11 -14.85 -8.32 16.71
CA VAL A 11 -14.17 -8.02 15.45
C VAL A 11 -13.60 -6.60 15.46
N LEU A 12 -14.34 -5.62 15.99
CA LEU A 12 -13.92 -4.22 16.02
C LEU A 12 -12.87 -3.92 17.10
N ASP A 13 -12.84 -4.66 18.21
CA ASP A 13 -11.85 -4.51 19.29
C ASP A 13 -10.66 -5.49 19.17
N TYR A 14 -10.54 -6.22 18.06
CA TYR A 14 -9.57 -7.32 17.94
C TYR A 14 -8.11 -6.89 18.11
N ILE A 15 -7.79 -5.62 17.79
CA ILE A 15 -6.42 -5.10 17.83
C ILE A 15 -5.84 -5.15 19.24
N SER A 16 -6.69 -4.98 20.26
CA SER A 16 -6.38 -5.12 21.69
C SER A 16 -5.97 -6.55 22.06
N HIS A 17 -6.18 -7.51 21.15
CA HIS A 17 -6.03 -8.94 21.38
C HIS A 17 -5.20 -9.66 20.30
N ILE A 18 -4.58 -8.95 19.36
CA ILE A 18 -3.94 -9.55 18.17
C ILE A 18 -2.89 -10.62 18.51
N GLU A 19 -2.16 -10.47 19.62
CA GLU A 19 -1.13 -11.41 20.07
C GLU A 19 -1.67 -12.49 21.03
N SER A 20 -2.95 -12.44 21.42
CA SER A 20 -3.55 -13.39 22.37
C SER A 20 -4.01 -14.66 21.68
N ALA A 21 -3.31 -15.77 21.93
CA ALA A 21 -3.74 -17.09 21.48
C ALA A 21 -5.10 -17.49 22.08
N GLU A 22 -5.41 -17.07 23.30
CA GLU A 22 -6.68 -17.32 23.99
C GLU A 22 -7.85 -16.65 23.28
N TYR A 23 -7.68 -15.40 22.84
CA TYR A 23 -8.69 -14.68 22.06
C TYR A 23 -9.01 -15.43 20.77
N TRP A 24 -7.99 -15.77 19.96
CA TRP A 24 -8.19 -16.48 18.70
C TRP A 24 -8.82 -17.85 18.89
N LYS A 25 -8.37 -18.62 19.90
CA LYS A 25 -8.99 -19.91 20.27
C LYS A 25 -10.43 -19.74 20.72
N SER A 26 -10.75 -18.68 21.46
CA SER A 26 -12.11 -18.37 21.89
C SER A 26 -13.01 -18.09 20.68
N ILE A 27 -12.57 -17.23 19.76
CA ILE A 27 -13.32 -16.92 18.52
C ILE A 27 -13.58 -18.20 17.72
N LEU A 28 -12.53 -18.96 17.41
CA LEU A 28 -12.61 -20.16 16.58
C LEU A 28 -13.38 -21.32 17.24
N LYS A 29 -13.49 -21.33 18.57
CA LYS A 29 -14.24 -22.35 19.32
C LYS A 29 -15.72 -21.99 19.46
N ASN A 30 -16.03 -20.71 19.65
CA ASN A 30 -17.36 -20.26 20.04
C ASN A 30 -18.24 -19.83 18.85
N TYR A 31 -17.65 -19.56 17.68
CA TYR A 31 -18.37 -19.10 16.51
C TYR A 31 -18.08 -20.00 15.31
N SER A 32 -19.10 -20.23 14.50
CA SER A 32 -18.90 -20.92 13.22
C SER A 32 -18.16 -20.01 12.23
N THR A 33 -17.57 -20.62 11.20
CA THR A 33 -17.01 -19.88 10.07
C THR A 33 -18.02 -18.89 9.48
N ASP A 34 -19.28 -19.31 9.32
CA ASP A 34 -20.33 -18.48 8.74
C ASP A 34 -20.69 -17.31 9.65
N ASP A 35 -20.70 -17.48 10.97
CA ASP A 35 -20.95 -16.39 11.92
C ASP A 35 -19.86 -15.32 11.83
N ILE A 36 -18.58 -15.75 11.82
CA ILE A 36 -17.42 -14.86 11.71
C ILE A 36 -17.43 -14.12 10.38
N LEU A 37 -17.65 -14.83 9.27
CA LEU A 37 -17.75 -14.21 7.95
C LEU A 37 -18.92 -13.23 7.87
N SER A 38 -20.07 -13.58 8.45
CA SER A 38 -21.24 -12.72 8.49
C SER A 38 -20.96 -11.42 9.25
N ALA A 39 -20.28 -11.51 10.39
CA ALA A 39 -19.89 -10.34 11.18
C ALA A 39 -18.89 -9.45 10.42
N VAL A 40 -17.88 -10.03 9.77
CA VAL A 40 -16.92 -9.29 8.94
C VAL A 40 -17.61 -8.62 7.76
N LEU A 41 -18.41 -9.38 6.99
CA LEU A 41 -19.12 -8.87 5.82
C LEU A 41 -20.11 -7.77 6.17
N PHE A 42 -20.76 -7.86 7.34
CA PHE A 42 -21.60 -6.78 7.85
C PHE A 42 -20.78 -5.48 7.96
N GLN A 43 -19.65 -5.51 8.66
CA GLN A 43 -18.80 -4.32 8.83
C GLN A 43 -18.24 -3.80 7.50
N LEU A 44 -17.82 -4.69 6.59
CA LEU A 44 -17.34 -4.28 5.26
C LEU A 44 -18.41 -3.55 4.42
N ARG A 45 -19.69 -3.92 4.59
CA ARG A 45 -20.81 -3.35 3.84
C ARG A 45 -21.35 -2.06 4.42
N THR A 46 -21.51 -2.01 5.73
CA THR A 46 -22.27 -0.94 6.41
C THR A 46 -21.42 -0.06 7.31
N GLY A 47 -20.21 -0.52 7.67
CA GLY A 47 -19.35 0.15 8.63
C GLY A 47 -18.82 1.51 8.15
N SER A 48 -18.36 2.31 9.11
CA SER A 48 -17.55 3.50 8.86
C SER A 48 -16.21 3.14 8.20
N ALA A 49 -15.39 4.12 7.84
CA ALA A 49 -14.05 3.85 7.33
C ALA A 49 -13.18 3.10 8.36
N GLU A 50 -13.33 3.45 9.64
CA GLU A 50 -12.65 2.80 10.76
C GLU A 50 -13.13 1.36 10.94
N ASP A 51 -14.44 1.12 10.97
CA ASP A 51 -15.01 -0.23 11.13
C ASP A 51 -14.59 -1.16 9.99
N VAL A 52 -14.59 -0.65 8.75
CA VAL A 52 -14.10 -1.39 7.59
C VAL A 52 -12.63 -1.72 7.75
N SER A 53 -11.81 -0.78 8.22
CA SER A 53 -10.38 -1.01 8.45
C SER A 53 -10.15 -2.08 9.53
N MET A 54 -10.89 -2.03 10.64
CA MET A 54 -10.83 -3.03 11.70
C MET A 54 -11.28 -4.40 11.23
N ALA A 55 -12.40 -4.51 10.51
CA ALA A 55 -12.88 -5.78 9.98
C ALA A 55 -11.94 -6.37 8.93
N ALA A 56 -11.40 -5.54 8.04
CA ALA A 56 -10.40 -5.95 7.04
C ALA A 56 -9.08 -6.37 7.70
N GLY A 57 -8.71 -5.75 8.82
CA GLY A 57 -7.57 -6.14 9.64
C GLY A 57 -7.80 -7.47 10.36
N PHE A 58 -8.95 -7.63 11.01
CA PHE A 58 -9.34 -8.85 11.71
C PHE A 58 -9.26 -10.06 10.79
N ILE A 59 -9.84 -10.00 9.59
CA ILE A 59 -9.85 -11.14 8.67
C ILE A 59 -8.45 -11.48 8.15
N ARG A 60 -7.61 -10.46 7.90
CA ARG A 60 -6.21 -10.66 7.51
C ARG A 60 -5.44 -11.38 8.63
N ASP A 61 -5.58 -10.92 9.87
CA ASP A 61 -4.81 -11.44 10.99
C ASP A 61 -5.36 -12.80 11.45
N LEU A 62 -6.66 -13.05 11.29
CA LEU A 62 -7.25 -14.38 11.40
C LEU A 62 -6.65 -15.38 10.39
N ILE A 63 -6.37 -14.92 9.16
CA ILE A 63 -5.78 -15.77 8.11
C ILE A 63 -4.27 -15.97 8.34
N LEU A 64 -3.54 -14.93 8.76
CA LEU A 64 -2.08 -14.93 8.76
C LEU A 64 -1.44 -15.18 10.14
N VAL A 65 -2.06 -14.68 11.20
CA VAL A 65 -1.51 -14.65 12.57
C VAL A 65 -2.09 -15.78 13.41
N ALA A 66 -3.42 -15.93 13.43
CA ALA A 66 -4.09 -16.94 14.26
C ALA A 66 -3.57 -18.38 14.05
N PRO A 67 -3.27 -18.88 12.82
CA PRO A 67 -2.71 -20.22 12.65
C PRO A 67 -1.37 -20.43 13.35
N ARG A 68 -0.56 -19.38 13.45
CA ARG A 68 0.77 -19.41 14.10
C ARG A 68 0.62 -19.45 15.61
N LEU A 69 -0.33 -18.70 16.17
CA LEU A 69 -0.59 -18.65 17.60
C LEU A 69 -1.36 -19.87 18.12
N CYS A 70 -2.28 -20.40 17.32
CA CYS A 70 -3.16 -21.50 17.71
C CYS A 70 -2.62 -22.90 17.38
N GLY A 71 -1.57 -22.98 16.55
CA GLY A 71 -0.90 -24.24 16.22
C GLY A 71 -1.61 -25.07 15.16
N GLY A 72 -1.56 -24.64 13.90
CA GLY A 72 -1.92 -25.50 12.74
C GLY A 72 -3.39 -25.52 12.35
N ILE A 73 -4.21 -24.60 12.87
CA ILE A 73 -5.58 -24.40 12.37
C ILE A 73 -5.48 -23.73 11.00
N SER A 74 -5.95 -24.40 9.96
CA SER A 74 -6.10 -23.77 8.64
C SER A 74 -7.28 -22.80 8.67
N THR A 75 -7.00 -21.52 8.49
CA THR A 75 -7.99 -20.44 8.37
C THR A 75 -8.18 -20.00 6.92
N LEU A 76 -7.63 -20.74 5.95
CA LEU A 76 -7.80 -20.43 4.52
C LEU A 76 -9.24 -20.55 4.05
N HIS A 77 -10.09 -21.30 4.75
CA HIS A 77 -11.52 -21.41 4.46
C HIS A 77 -12.28 -20.08 4.66
N PHE A 78 -11.68 -19.10 5.36
CA PHE A 78 -12.23 -17.75 5.46
C PHE A 78 -12.05 -16.93 4.16
N ARG A 79 -11.15 -17.34 3.26
CA ARG A 79 -10.99 -16.73 1.93
C ARG A 79 -12.08 -17.23 0.99
N THR A 80 -13.30 -16.74 1.20
CA THR A 80 -14.47 -17.11 0.39
C THR A 80 -14.63 -16.17 -0.80
N PRO A 81 -15.26 -16.63 -1.90
CA PRO A 81 -15.58 -15.76 -3.03
C PRO A 81 -16.41 -14.54 -2.64
N THR A 82 -17.31 -14.67 -1.66
CA THR A 82 -18.13 -13.55 -1.17
C THR A 82 -17.30 -12.49 -0.43
N LEU A 83 -16.32 -12.91 0.38
CA LEU A 83 -15.39 -11.98 1.03
C LEU A 83 -14.55 -11.24 -0.02
N VAL A 84 -13.98 -11.97 -0.99
CA VAL A 84 -13.15 -11.40 -2.06
C VAL A 84 -13.96 -10.39 -2.88
N ALA A 85 -15.17 -10.75 -3.31
CA ALA A 85 -16.04 -9.84 -4.06
C ALA A 85 -16.41 -8.57 -3.29
N GLU A 86 -16.63 -8.67 -1.97
CA GLU A 86 -16.92 -7.51 -1.13
C GLU A 86 -15.69 -6.58 -1.02
N LEU A 87 -14.50 -7.15 -0.86
CA LEU A 87 -13.25 -6.39 -0.84
C LEU A 87 -13.01 -5.71 -2.21
N GLU A 88 -13.19 -6.41 -3.33
CA GLU A 88 -13.12 -5.81 -4.67
C GLU A 88 -14.11 -4.66 -4.86
N ARG A 89 -15.33 -4.79 -4.33
CA ARG A 89 -16.29 -3.67 -4.33
C ARG A 89 -15.74 -2.46 -3.56
N LEU A 90 -15.07 -2.68 -2.43
CA LEU A 90 -14.47 -1.60 -1.63
C LEU A 90 -13.24 -0.96 -2.28
N VAL A 91 -12.51 -1.67 -3.16
CA VAL A 91 -11.40 -1.10 -3.95
C VAL A 91 -11.85 0.10 -4.79
N THR A 92 -13.13 0.16 -5.17
CA THR A 92 -13.73 1.27 -5.93
C THR A 92 -14.57 2.22 -5.08
N SER A 93 -14.50 2.12 -3.74
CA SER A 93 -15.17 3.05 -2.84
C SER A 93 -14.71 4.50 -3.07
N SER A 94 -15.56 5.50 -2.81
CA SER A 94 -15.12 6.91 -2.77
C SER A 94 -14.18 7.19 -1.59
N SER A 95 -14.27 6.40 -0.52
CA SER A 95 -13.44 6.53 0.68
C SER A 95 -12.03 5.98 0.45
N TRP A 96 -11.01 6.83 0.62
CA TRP A 96 -9.62 6.42 0.39
C TRP A 96 -9.15 5.40 1.43
N SER A 97 -9.59 5.53 2.70
CA SER A 97 -9.24 4.58 3.76
C SER A 97 -9.85 3.19 3.52
N LYS A 98 -11.10 3.12 3.05
CA LYS A 98 -11.75 1.84 2.70
C LYS A 98 -11.04 1.17 1.53
N ARG A 99 -10.75 1.94 0.47
CA ARG A 99 -10.01 1.40 -0.69
C ARG A 99 -8.65 0.85 -0.25
N GLY A 100 -7.88 1.62 0.52
CA GLY A 100 -6.55 1.22 1.00
C GLY A 100 -6.58 -0.05 1.86
N SER A 101 -7.55 -0.15 2.78
CA SER A 101 -7.74 -1.34 3.61
C SER A 101 -8.11 -2.56 2.76
N ALA A 102 -9.02 -2.40 1.80
CA ALA A 102 -9.45 -3.49 0.94
C ALA A 102 -8.32 -4.03 0.04
N ILE A 103 -7.55 -3.15 -0.61
CA ILE A 103 -6.42 -3.51 -1.47
C ILE A 103 -5.36 -4.27 -0.68
N TYR A 104 -4.98 -3.75 0.49
CA TYR A 104 -4.01 -4.39 1.36
C TYR A 104 -4.51 -5.78 1.80
N THR A 105 -5.78 -5.88 2.23
CA THR A 105 -6.34 -7.17 2.65
C THR A 105 -6.40 -8.18 1.51
N LEU A 106 -6.82 -7.82 0.29
CA LEU A 106 -6.80 -8.70 -0.88
C LEU A 106 -5.40 -9.28 -1.14
N GLY A 107 -4.39 -8.43 -1.09
CA GLY A 107 -3.00 -8.85 -1.26
C GLY A 107 -2.55 -9.82 -0.17
N LYS A 108 -2.82 -9.50 1.10
CA LYS A 108 -2.35 -10.31 2.25
C LYS A 108 -3.08 -11.63 2.42
N ILE A 109 -4.35 -11.73 2.04
CA ILE A 109 -5.06 -13.02 2.03
C ILE A 109 -4.73 -13.85 0.77
N GLY A 110 -3.88 -13.33 -0.13
CA GLY A 110 -3.46 -14.02 -1.35
C GLY A 110 -4.60 -14.26 -2.33
N ALA A 111 -5.48 -13.28 -2.51
CA ALA A 111 -6.57 -13.33 -3.50
C ALA A 111 -6.03 -13.06 -4.92
N SER A 112 -5.26 -14.01 -5.47
CA SER A 112 -4.60 -13.88 -6.77
C SER A 112 -5.58 -13.62 -7.93
N GLU A 113 -6.81 -14.11 -7.80
CA GLU A 113 -7.92 -13.86 -8.73
C GLU A 113 -8.25 -12.36 -8.88
N SER A 114 -7.98 -11.56 -7.84
CA SER A 114 -8.25 -10.13 -7.84
C SER A 114 -7.20 -9.31 -8.60
N ALA A 115 -6.08 -9.90 -9.01
CA ALA A 115 -5.01 -9.16 -9.71
C ALA A 115 -5.53 -8.46 -10.98
N ALA A 116 -6.41 -9.11 -11.75
CA ALA A 116 -7.02 -8.51 -12.94
C ALA A 116 -7.95 -7.34 -12.58
N HIS A 117 -8.70 -7.45 -11.48
CA HIS A 117 -9.53 -6.37 -10.98
C HIS A 117 -8.67 -5.17 -10.54
N LEU A 118 -7.61 -5.40 -9.76
CA LEU A 118 -6.70 -4.35 -9.30
C LEU A 118 -5.98 -3.64 -10.46
N ARG A 119 -5.56 -4.37 -11.50
CA ARG A 119 -4.97 -3.78 -12.72
C ARG A 119 -5.93 -2.86 -13.45
N ARG A 120 -7.20 -3.26 -13.57
CA ARG A 120 -8.24 -2.43 -14.18
C ARG A 120 -8.46 -1.15 -13.36
N VAL A 121 -8.61 -1.27 -12.04
CA VAL A 121 -8.75 -0.09 -11.17
C VAL A 121 -7.54 0.82 -11.30
N ARG A 122 -6.31 0.27 -11.33
CA ARG A 122 -5.10 1.05 -11.54
C ARG A 122 -5.14 1.87 -12.82
N ALA A 123 -5.58 1.25 -13.93
CA ALA A 123 -5.69 1.95 -15.21
C ALA A 123 -6.76 3.06 -15.20
N GLU A 124 -7.85 2.86 -14.45
CA GLU A 124 -8.95 3.83 -14.30
C GLU A 124 -8.56 5.01 -13.38
N THR A 125 -7.74 4.78 -12.35
CA THR A 125 -7.46 5.79 -11.32
C THR A 125 -6.10 6.48 -11.45
N GLN A 126 -5.23 6.06 -12.37
CA GLN A 126 -3.86 6.56 -12.47
C GLN A 126 -3.70 8.09 -12.62
N HIS A 127 -4.72 8.79 -13.13
CA HIS A 127 -4.68 10.25 -13.30
C HIS A 127 -5.51 11.01 -12.27
N THR A 128 -6.33 10.31 -11.48
CA THR A 128 -7.29 10.92 -10.54
C THR A 128 -6.99 10.59 -9.08
N ASP A 129 -6.24 9.51 -8.82
CA ASP A 129 -5.82 9.09 -7.48
C ASP A 129 -4.37 8.57 -7.51
N PRO A 130 -3.36 9.47 -7.53
CA PRO A 130 -1.95 9.08 -7.56
C PRO A 130 -1.50 8.35 -6.30
N LEU A 131 -2.11 8.63 -5.13
CA LEU A 131 -1.78 7.93 -3.87
C LEU A 131 -2.16 6.45 -3.95
N MET A 132 -3.19 6.12 -4.72
CA MET A 132 -3.61 4.73 -4.89
C MET A 132 -2.66 3.91 -5.77
N LEU A 133 -1.94 4.56 -6.69
CA LEU A 133 -1.06 3.86 -7.63
C LEU A 133 0.01 3.04 -6.92
N THR A 134 0.64 3.57 -5.86
CA THR A 134 1.71 2.88 -5.12
C THR A 134 1.18 1.65 -4.39
N ARG A 135 -0.02 1.75 -3.82
CA ARG A 135 -0.71 0.65 -3.13
C ARG A 135 -1.13 -0.45 -4.09
N LEU A 136 -1.80 -0.09 -5.19
CA LEU A 136 -2.20 -1.05 -6.23
C LEU A 136 -0.98 -1.74 -6.83
N ALA A 137 0.08 -1.01 -7.13
CA ALA A 137 1.30 -1.57 -7.68
C ALA A 137 1.92 -2.63 -6.77
N SER A 138 2.03 -2.32 -5.48
CA SER A 138 2.63 -3.20 -4.50
C SER A 138 1.84 -4.50 -4.34
N GLU A 139 0.51 -4.41 -4.25
CA GLU A 139 -0.33 -5.61 -4.06
C GLU A 139 -0.55 -6.40 -5.36
N ILE A 140 -0.61 -5.76 -6.54
CA ILE A 140 -0.61 -6.48 -7.84
C ILE A 140 0.66 -7.34 -7.93
N ARG A 141 1.82 -6.73 -7.72
CA ARG A 141 3.10 -7.45 -7.75
C ARG A 141 3.14 -8.57 -6.71
N TRP A 142 2.64 -8.31 -5.50
CA TRP A 142 2.58 -9.34 -4.46
C TRP A 142 1.72 -10.55 -4.88
N LEU A 143 0.61 -10.32 -5.59
CA LEU A 143 -0.30 -11.36 -6.04
C LEU A 143 0.16 -12.10 -7.30
N THR A 144 0.90 -11.44 -8.19
CA THR A 144 1.30 -12.00 -9.50
C THR A 144 2.76 -12.40 -9.57
N CYS A 145 3.60 -11.92 -8.65
CA CYS A 145 5.05 -11.94 -8.75
C CYS A 145 5.60 -11.23 -10.00
N GLU A 146 4.84 -10.29 -10.58
CA GLU A 146 5.22 -9.53 -11.77
C GLU A 146 5.45 -8.05 -11.42
N ASP A 147 6.59 -7.50 -11.84
CA ASP A 147 6.98 -6.12 -11.53
C ASP A 147 6.40 -5.05 -12.47
N GLU A 148 5.98 -5.44 -13.68
CA GLU A 148 5.33 -4.56 -14.69
C GLU A 148 6.05 -3.21 -14.95
N ILE A 149 7.40 -3.20 -14.91
CA ILE A 149 8.23 -1.99 -15.05
C ILE A 149 7.87 -1.20 -16.32
N GLU A 150 7.74 -1.89 -17.44
CA GLU A 150 7.41 -1.32 -18.74
C GLU A 150 6.07 -0.57 -18.70
N TRP A 151 5.08 -1.11 -17.98
CA TRP A 151 3.77 -0.48 -17.83
C TRP A 151 3.88 0.83 -17.06
N TYR A 152 4.62 0.86 -15.95
CA TYR A 152 4.80 2.08 -15.17
C TYR A 152 5.55 3.15 -15.97
N ILE A 153 6.62 2.78 -16.67
CA ILE A 153 7.33 3.74 -17.53
C ILE A 153 6.40 4.31 -18.59
N ALA A 154 5.63 3.47 -19.30
CA ALA A 154 4.78 3.91 -20.39
C ALA A 154 3.54 4.72 -19.96
N ASN A 155 2.99 4.48 -18.75
CA ASN A 155 1.70 5.04 -18.34
C ASN A 155 1.79 6.04 -17.18
N THR A 156 2.75 5.88 -16.25
CA THR A 156 2.85 6.77 -15.09
C THR A 156 3.93 7.82 -15.28
N LEU A 157 5.13 7.45 -15.73
CA LEU A 157 6.23 8.41 -15.88
C LEU A 157 6.05 9.39 -17.03
N THR A 158 5.25 9.06 -18.04
CA THR A 158 4.92 9.93 -19.17
C THR A 158 3.65 10.77 -18.94
N SER A 159 3.00 10.60 -17.78
CA SER A 159 1.75 11.31 -17.46
C SER A 159 1.94 12.82 -17.43
N THR A 160 0.92 13.59 -17.79
CA THR A 160 0.92 15.06 -17.64
C THR A 160 0.80 15.50 -16.18
N CYS A 161 0.24 14.65 -15.31
CA CYS A 161 0.11 14.92 -13.88
C CYS A 161 1.43 14.62 -13.14
N PHE A 162 2.02 15.62 -12.49
CA PHE A 162 3.30 15.44 -11.78
C PHE A 162 3.19 14.47 -10.59
N LEU A 163 2.02 14.40 -9.92
CA LEU A 163 1.78 13.45 -8.84
C LEU A 163 1.77 12.01 -9.34
N THR A 164 1.19 11.76 -10.52
CA THR A 164 1.24 10.44 -11.17
C THR A 164 2.69 10.05 -11.51
N ARG A 165 3.51 11.00 -11.97
CA ARG A 165 4.94 10.75 -12.23
C ARG A 165 5.71 10.47 -10.93
N LEU A 166 5.45 11.21 -9.85
CA LEU A 166 6.02 10.92 -8.52
C LEU A 166 5.63 9.54 -8.01
N ALA A 167 4.35 9.17 -8.14
CA ALA A 167 3.87 7.84 -7.78
C ALA A 167 4.59 6.75 -8.59
N GLY A 168 4.78 6.98 -9.90
CA GLY A 168 5.53 6.09 -10.77
C GLY A 168 6.98 5.89 -10.32
N LEU A 169 7.68 6.97 -9.94
CA LEU A 169 9.03 6.89 -9.39
C LEU A 169 9.08 6.04 -8.11
N GLU A 170 8.11 6.21 -7.21
CA GLU A 170 8.02 5.45 -5.97
C GLU A 170 7.76 3.97 -6.22
N VAL A 171 6.86 3.65 -7.16
CA VAL A 171 6.62 2.26 -7.59
C VAL A 171 7.89 1.64 -8.16
N LEU A 172 8.57 2.31 -9.08
CA LEU A 172 9.83 1.81 -9.65
C LEU A 172 10.89 1.61 -8.57
N ASN A 173 11.00 2.51 -7.60
CA ASN A 173 11.92 2.34 -6.48
C ASN A 173 11.60 1.10 -5.63
N GLY A 174 10.32 0.82 -5.41
CA GLY A 174 9.87 -0.36 -4.70
C GLY A 174 10.24 -1.69 -5.38
N ILE A 175 10.63 -1.69 -6.66
CA ILE A 175 11.06 -2.87 -7.41
C ILE A 175 12.54 -3.13 -7.14
N ARG A 176 12.84 -4.23 -6.45
CA ARG A 176 14.21 -4.63 -6.09
C ARG A 176 14.80 -5.46 -7.22
N LEU A 177 15.82 -4.91 -7.87
CA LEU A 177 16.60 -5.57 -8.90
C LEU A 177 18.06 -5.55 -8.46
N ASP A 178 18.80 -6.62 -8.72
CA ASP A 178 20.25 -6.59 -8.60
C ASP A 178 20.86 -5.78 -9.77
N PRO A 179 22.05 -5.17 -9.60
CA PRO A 179 22.74 -4.45 -10.68
C PRO A 179 22.95 -5.26 -11.96
N ASP A 180 23.05 -6.58 -11.84
CA ASP A 180 23.24 -7.50 -12.97
C ASP A 180 21.92 -8.00 -13.60
N HIS A 181 20.76 -7.60 -13.07
CA HIS A 181 19.46 -8.02 -13.58
C HIS A 181 19.18 -7.39 -14.96
N GLU A 182 18.63 -8.16 -15.90
CA GLU A 182 18.34 -7.72 -17.28
C GLU A 182 17.46 -6.45 -17.39
N ARG A 183 16.61 -6.17 -16.39
CA ARG A 183 15.70 -5.02 -16.33
C ARG A 183 16.30 -3.84 -15.56
N TRP A 184 17.50 -3.98 -15.00
CA TRP A 184 18.22 -2.89 -14.34
C TRP A 184 18.40 -1.67 -15.26
N PRO A 185 18.83 -1.82 -16.54
CA PRO A 185 18.91 -0.69 -17.45
C PRO A 185 17.57 0.02 -17.66
N LEU A 186 16.48 -0.74 -17.78
CA LEU A 186 15.14 -0.18 -17.97
C LEU A 186 14.71 0.70 -16.77
N LYS A 187 14.94 0.21 -15.54
CA LYS A 187 14.67 0.99 -14.32
C LYS A 187 15.52 2.27 -14.26
N ARG A 188 16.82 2.17 -14.59
CA ARG A 188 17.74 3.32 -14.65
C ARG A 188 17.27 4.35 -15.68
N ASP A 189 16.90 3.90 -16.86
CA ASP A 189 16.46 4.76 -17.96
C ASP A 189 15.12 5.45 -17.62
N GLY A 190 14.24 4.76 -16.89
CA GLY A 190 13.03 5.34 -16.29
C GLY A 190 13.34 6.51 -15.34
N TYR A 191 14.35 6.38 -14.48
CA TYR A 191 14.82 7.52 -13.68
C TYR A 191 15.42 8.62 -14.54
N ALA A 192 16.32 8.28 -15.47
CA ALA A 192 17.01 9.24 -16.31
C ALA A 192 16.05 10.10 -17.16
N MET A 193 14.93 9.53 -17.62
CA MET A 193 13.89 10.23 -18.38
C MET A 193 13.34 11.47 -17.67
N LEU A 194 13.32 11.46 -16.33
CA LEU A 194 12.71 12.50 -15.52
C LEU A 194 13.72 13.51 -14.93
N LEU A 195 15.00 13.42 -15.30
CA LEU A 195 16.02 14.37 -14.85
C LEU A 195 15.77 15.80 -15.36
N SER A 196 15.03 15.93 -16.47
CA SER A 196 14.63 17.22 -17.06
C SER A 196 13.12 17.47 -16.98
N ASP A 197 12.40 16.78 -16.08
CA ASP A 197 10.97 16.97 -15.87
C ASP A 197 10.62 18.46 -15.63
N PRO A 198 9.49 19.00 -16.09
CA PRO A 198 9.12 20.39 -15.78
C PRO A 198 8.91 20.66 -14.27
N ASP A 199 8.49 19.66 -13.50
CA ASP A 199 8.26 19.80 -12.06
C ASP A 199 9.54 19.55 -11.26
N ALA A 200 9.92 20.52 -10.41
CA ALA A 200 11.16 20.43 -9.62
C ALA A 200 11.18 19.22 -8.68
N ARG A 201 10.04 18.83 -8.10
CA ARG A 201 9.95 17.72 -7.15
C ARG A 201 10.17 16.39 -7.85
N VAL A 202 9.62 16.25 -9.07
CA VAL A 202 9.84 15.07 -9.91
C VAL A 202 11.31 14.97 -10.29
N ARG A 203 11.93 16.07 -10.77
CA ARG A 203 13.36 16.10 -11.08
C ARG A 203 14.24 15.71 -9.90
N LEU A 204 13.97 16.28 -8.72
CA LEU A 204 14.76 16.02 -7.52
C LEU A 204 14.64 14.56 -7.07
N ASN A 205 13.42 13.99 -7.04
CA ASN A 205 13.22 12.58 -6.73
C ASN A 205 13.88 11.66 -7.75
N SER A 206 13.73 11.94 -9.05
CA SER A 206 14.40 11.19 -10.13
C SER A 206 15.92 11.24 -10.00
N ALA A 207 16.50 12.42 -9.76
CA ALA A 207 17.95 12.58 -9.60
C ALA A 207 18.48 11.82 -8.39
N PHE A 208 17.78 11.90 -7.24
CA PHE A 208 18.13 11.15 -6.05
C PHE A 208 18.10 9.64 -6.30
N LEU A 209 17.02 9.12 -6.89
CA LEU A 209 16.86 7.68 -7.16
C LEU A 209 17.88 7.18 -8.20
N HIS A 210 18.22 8.01 -9.18
CA HIS A 210 19.27 7.70 -10.15
C HIS A 210 20.65 7.62 -9.47
N GLU A 211 20.97 8.56 -8.56
CA GLU A 211 22.21 8.52 -7.78
C GLU A 211 22.25 7.35 -6.79
N GLU A 212 21.13 7.02 -6.16
CA GLU A 212 21.00 5.84 -5.29
C GLU A 212 21.30 4.56 -6.06
N MET A 213 20.76 4.43 -7.26
CA MET A 213 21.00 3.29 -8.14
C MET A 213 22.47 3.17 -8.56
N GLN A 214 23.12 4.30 -8.86
CA GLN A 214 24.56 4.34 -9.14
C GLN A 214 25.37 3.92 -7.91
N PHE A 215 25.02 4.42 -6.72
CA PHE A 215 25.65 4.02 -5.47
C PHE A 215 25.52 2.51 -5.24
N GLU A 216 24.33 1.93 -5.42
CA GLU A 216 24.09 0.49 -5.29
C GLU A 216 24.97 -0.34 -6.22
N ALA A 217 25.14 0.07 -7.48
CA ALA A 217 26.03 -0.58 -8.44
C ALA A 217 27.50 -0.54 -8.02
N THR A 218 27.92 0.44 -7.22
CA THR A 218 29.30 0.55 -6.72
C THR A 218 29.56 -0.25 -5.44
N LEU A 219 28.52 -0.66 -4.69
CA LEU A 219 28.64 -1.33 -3.38
C LEU A 219 29.55 -2.57 -3.37
N PRO A 220 29.56 -3.45 -4.40
CA PRO A 220 30.46 -4.61 -4.43
C PRO A 220 31.94 -4.21 -4.45
N TRP A 221 32.26 -3.03 -4.99
CA TRP A 221 33.63 -2.56 -5.22
C TRP A 221 34.15 -1.63 -4.12
N MET A 222 33.32 -1.25 -3.15
CA MET A 222 33.72 -0.36 -2.06
C MET A 222 34.56 -1.11 -1.01
N ALA A 223 35.75 -0.58 -0.73
CA ALA A 223 36.77 -1.23 0.08
C ALA A 223 36.38 -1.45 1.56
N THR A 224 35.66 -0.51 2.18
CA THR A 224 35.35 -0.59 3.62
C THR A 224 33.87 -0.36 3.94
N ARG A 225 33.42 -0.94 5.07
CA ARG A 225 32.10 -0.67 5.64
C ARG A 225 31.94 0.79 6.09
N ALA A 226 33.05 1.45 6.47
CA ALA A 226 33.04 2.85 6.86
C ALA A 226 32.73 3.76 5.67
N ASP A 227 33.35 3.53 4.52
CA ASP A 227 33.11 4.29 3.29
C ASP A 227 31.66 4.12 2.81
N LYS A 228 31.15 2.88 2.83
CA LYS A 228 29.74 2.56 2.52
C LYS A 228 28.80 3.39 3.38
N ARG A 229 29.04 3.43 4.70
CA ARG A 229 28.21 4.18 5.65
C ARG A 229 28.32 5.70 5.43
N HIS A 230 29.52 6.20 5.16
CA HIS A 230 29.76 7.62 4.92
C HIS A 230 29.02 8.09 3.66
N GLN A 231 29.20 7.40 2.53
CA GLN A 231 28.54 7.77 1.27
C GLN A 231 27.02 7.64 1.35
N ARG A 232 26.49 6.56 1.95
CA ARG A 232 25.05 6.42 2.22
C ARG A 232 24.53 7.62 3.02
N LYS A 233 25.24 8.04 4.07
CA LYS A 233 24.84 9.21 4.86
C LYS A 233 24.81 10.50 4.03
N GLN A 234 25.79 10.72 3.15
CA GLN A 234 25.82 11.90 2.27
C GLN A 234 24.71 11.90 1.22
N LEU A 235 24.31 10.72 0.75
CA LEU A 235 23.17 10.57 -0.14
C LEU A 235 21.86 10.90 0.61
N GLU A 236 21.63 10.31 1.78
CA GLU A 236 20.40 10.53 2.57
C GLU A 236 20.21 12.00 2.99
N LEU A 237 21.29 12.76 3.23
CA LEU A 237 21.19 14.20 3.54
C LEU A 237 20.56 15.04 2.42
N ARG A 238 20.54 14.50 1.20
CA ARG A 238 19.99 15.16 0.00
C ARG A 238 18.66 14.53 -0.44
N ARG A 239 18.09 13.62 0.36
CA ARG A 239 16.85 12.93 0.01
C ARG A 239 15.69 13.94 -0.07
N PRO A 240 15.03 14.08 -1.24
CA PRO A 240 13.84 14.91 -1.37
C PRO A 240 12.64 14.26 -0.67
N LEU A 241 11.59 15.04 -0.42
CA LEU A 241 10.32 14.49 0.04
C LEU A 241 9.74 13.56 -1.02
N SER A 242 9.41 12.34 -0.61
CA SER A 242 8.73 11.36 -1.44
C SER A 242 7.22 11.61 -1.47
N LEU A 243 6.49 10.96 -2.39
CA LEU A 243 5.04 11.01 -2.40
C LEU A 243 4.46 10.41 -1.11
N HIS A 244 5.04 9.33 -0.58
CA HIS A 244 4.67 8.79 0.73
C HIS A 244 4.82 9.80 1.88
N ASP A 245 5.90 10.58 1.92
CA ASP A 245 6.07 11.62 2.94
C ASP A 245 4.97 12.70 2.82
N MET A 246 4.60 13.05 1.59
CA MET A 246 3.51 13.98 1.32
C MET A 246 2.14 13.39 1.68
N GLU A 247 1.91 12.10 1.39
CA GLU A 247 0.70 11.34 1.75
C GLU A 247 0.45 11.39 3.26
N ILE A 248 1.47 11.09 4.07
CA ILE A 248 1.36 11.11 5.54
C ILE A 248 0.89 12.49 6.02
N ARG A 249 1.50 13.56 5.51
CA ARG A 249 1.16 14.93 5.90
C ARG A 249 -0.22 15.33 5.41
N PHE A 250 -0.59 14.93 4.20
CA PHE A 250 -1.90 15.20 3.63
C PHE A 250 -3.00 14.49 4.39
N ASN A 251 -2.79 13.22 4.78
CA ASN A 251 -3.75 12.47 5.59
C ASN A 251 -3.97 13.12 6.96
N HIS A 252 -2.91 13.67 7.58
CA HIS A 252 -3.04 14.43 8.81
C HIS A 252 -3.85 15.71 8.61
N HIS A 253 -3.62 16.44 7.51
CA HIS A 253 -4.40 17.62 7.14
C HIS A 253 -5.89 17.30 6.92
N LEU A 254 -6.21 16.22 6.20
CA LEU A 254 -7.59 15.79 5.98
C LEU A 254 -8.33 15.46 7.28
N ARG A 255 -7.63 14.84 8.24
CA ARG A 255 -8.23 14.47 9.54
C ARG A 255 -8.46 15.65 10.46
N ILE A 256 -7.49 16.58 10.55
CA ILE A 256 -7.57 17.70 11.50
C ILE A 256 -8.33 18.88 10.90
N ASP A 257 -7.93 19.34 9.72
CA ASP A 257 -8.44 20.57 9.12
C ASP A 257 -9.64 20.31 8.20
N GLY A 258 -9.69 19.11 7.61
CA GLY A 258 -10.74 18.67 6.69
C GLY A 258 -12.00 18.11 7.35
N GLY A 259 -12.09 18.16 8.68
CA GLY A 259 -13.27 17.68 9.43
C GLY A 259 -13.51 16.17 9.28
N ASP A 260 -12.43 15.37 9.30
CA ASP A 260 -12.46 13.92 9.11
C ASP A 260 -12.97 13.47 7.72
N SER A 261 -12.65 14.25 6.68
CA SER A 261 -12.94 13.87 5.30
C SER A 261 -12.11 12.65 4.89
N ASP A 262 -12.79 11.55 4.63
CA ASP A 262 -12.19 10.33 4.09
C ASP A 262 -12.23 10.29 2.54
N THR A 263 -12.39 11.46 1.92
CA THR A 263 -12.41 11.62 0.45
C THR A 263 -11.52 12.79 0.05
N TYR A 264 -10.92 12.71 -1.14
CA TYR A 264 -10.08 13.77 -1.68
C TYR A 264 -10.07 13.77 -3.21
N THR A 265 -9.71 14.89 -3.83
CA THR A 265 -9.40 15.00 -5.26
C THR A 265 -7.92 15.28 -5.51
N VAL A 266 -7.43 14.93 -6.70
CA VAL A 266 -6.04 15.19 -7.09
C VAL A 266 -5.69 16.70 -7.05
N GLU A 267 -6.66 17.58 -7.29
CA GLU A 267 -6.51 19.03 -7.18
C GLU A 267 -6.31 19.46 -5.72
N GLN A 268 -7.06 18.87 -4.77
CA GLN A 268 -6.88 19.16 -3.34
C GLN A 268 -5.49 18.73 -2.87
N LEU A 269 -5.04 17.53 -3.27
CA LEU A 269 -3.69 17.06 -2.97
C LEU A 269 -2.62 17.96 -3.60
N SER A 270 -2.81 18.35 -4.86
CA SER A 270 -1.90 19.26 -5.56
C SER A 270 -1.82 20.63 -4.88
N ALA A 271 -2.95 21.19 -4.48
CA ALA A 271 -3.03 22.47 -3.77
C ALA A 271 -2.34 22.40 -2.41
N PHE A 272 -2.56 21.32 -1.65
CA PHE A 272 -1.89 21.09 -0.37
C PHE A 272 -0.36 21.05 -0.53
N ILE A 273 0.13 20.30 -1.52
CA ILE A 273 1.56 20.17 -1.80
C ILE A 273 2.16 21.52 -2.22
N ALA A 274 1.45 22.31 -3.04
CA ALA A 274 1.89 23.64 -3.44
C ALA A 274 1.95 24.62 -2.24
N ALA A 275 0.94 24.59 -1.36
CA ALA A 275 0.88 25.46 -0.18
C ALA A 275 1.93 25.11 0.89
N SER A 276 2.33 23.84 0.97
CA SER A 276 3.28 23.36 1.98
C SER A 276 4.74 23.69 1.69
N GLY A 277 5.04 24.28 0.53
CA GLY A 277 6.41 24.64 0.14
C GLY A 277 7.34 23.44 -0.02
N PHE A 278 6.80 22.26 -0.34
CA PHE A 278 7.60 21.07 -0.64
C PHE A 278 8.36 21.32 -1.95
N VAL A 279 9.65 21.60 -1.84
CA VAL A 279 10.60 21.65 -2.95
C VAL A 279 11.58 20.50 -2.78
#